data_AF-A0A6M1U2J7-F1
#
_entry.id   AF-A0A6M1U2J7-F1
#
_cell.length_a   1.000
_cell.length_b   1.000
_cell.length_c   1.000
_cell.angle_alpha   90.00
_cell.angle_beta   90.00
_cell.angle_gamma   90.00
#
_symmetry.space_group_name_H-M   'P 1'
#
loop_
_entity.id
_entity.type
_entity.pdbx_description
1 polymer ?
#
loop_
_entity_poly.entity_id
_entity_poly.type
_entity_poly.pdbx_seq_one_letter_code
_entity_poly.pdbx_strand_id
1 'polypeptide(L)'
;MSAPSRRPVILVNDAALLSPQVRALDADSCTVIVAGSRVVGMTLAELALPGAQMIWTDFRQSRALGHLHQEIDANGGLDHLILAADGSQAETVFSVMCAILCLLPALRRPGKARISLDLDDGPAVAGLKEFLSRLAPRLNRQNISLCLNIRQTIAAGAP
;
A
#
# COMPACT_ATOMS: atom_id res chain seq x y z
N MET A 1 29.84 8.66 -15.60
CA MET A 1 28.47 9.08 -15.96
C MET A 1 27.50 8.35 -15.05
N SER A 2 26.99 9.01 -14.02
CA SER A 2 25.93 8.43 -13.19
C SER A 2 24.66 8.37 -14.02
N ALA A 3 24.04 7.19 -14.15
CA ALA A 3 22.73 7.07 -14.77
C ALA A 3 21.75 8.04 -14.08
N PRO A 4 20.83 8.68 -14.81
CA PRO A 4 19.83 9.55 -14.18
C PRO A 4 19.11 8.75 -13.10
N SER A 5 19.08 9.28 -11.87
CA SER A 5 18.43 8.63 -10.74
C SER A 5 16.94 8.50 -11.06
N ARG A 6 16.50 7.26 -11.28
CA ARG A 6 15.08 6.96 -11.52
C ARG A 6 14.25 7.43 -10.33
N ARG A 7 13.09 8.04 -10.60
CA ARG A 7 12.14 8.44 -9.56
C ARG A 7 11.58 7.20 -8.86
N PRO A 8 11.55 7.16 -7.52
CA PRO A 8 10.93 6.06 -6.79
C PRO A 8 9.45 5.91 -7.16
N VAL A 9 8.97 4.67 -7.24
CA VAL A 9 7.56 4.38 -7.49
C VAL A 9 6.89 3.95 -6.19
N ILE A 10 5.80 4.63 -5.87
CA ILE A 10 5.04 4.43 -4.63
C ILE A 10 3.61 4.06 -4.98
N LEU A 11 3.14 2.92 -4.48
CA LEU A 11 1.75 2.51 -4.59
C LEU A 11 1.05 2.80 -3.27
N VAL A 12 -0.07 3.49 -3.35
CA VAL A 12 -0.94 3.85 -2.23
C VAL A 12 -2.33 3.28 -2.49
N ASN A 13 -2.96 2.60 -1.51
CA ASN A 13 -4.39 2.31 -1.66
C ASN A 13 -5.28 3.48 -1.23
N ASP A 14 -6.51 3.53 -1.72
CA ASP A 14 -7.48 4.59 -1.39
C ASP A 14 -7.69 4.80 0.12
N ALA A 15 -7.59 3.74 0.93
CA ALA A 15 -7.68 3.82 2.39
C ALA A 15 -6.52 4.62 3.03
N ALA A 16 -5.34 4.56 2.42
CA ALA A 16 -4.11 5.12 2.97
C ALA A 16 -3.97 6.63 2.72
N LEU A 17 -4.87 7.26 1.95
CA LEU A 17 -4.80 8.69 1.64
C LEU A 17 -4.77 9.59 2.88
N LEU A 18 -5.36 9.15 3.98
CA LEU A 18 -5.34 9.87 5.25
C LEU A 18 -4.10 9.58 6.11
N SER A 19 -3.23 8.66 5.69
CA SER A 19 -2.00 8.34 6.40
C SER A 19 -1.04 9.54 6.42
N PRO A 20 -0.38 9.82 7.56
CA PRO A 20 0.69 10.81 7.61
C PRO A 20 1.80 10.57 6.59
N GLN A 21 2.07 9.31 6.25
CA GLN A 21 3.10 8.96 5.26
C GLN A 21 2.74 9.43 3.86
N VAL A 22 1.47 9.31 3.48
CA VAL A 22 0.96 9.74 2.17
C VAL A 22 0.93 11.27 2.09
N ARG A 23 0.55 11.94 3.17
CA ARG A 23 0.54 13.42 3.24
C ARG A 23 1.94 14.03 3.17
N ALA A 24 2.96 13.28 3.58
CA ALA A 24 4.36 13.69 3.52
C ALA A 24 5.02 13.38 2.17
N LEU A 25 4.30 12.75 1.22
CA LEU A 25 4.85 12.49 -0.11
C LEU A 25 4.98 13.79 -0.89
N ASP A 26 6.18 13.99 -1.42
CA ASP A 26 6.43 15.01 -2.42
C ASP A 26 6.24 14.40 -3.81
N ALA A 27 5.13 14.76 -4.47
CA ALA A 27 4.76 14.25 -5.79
C ALA A 27 5.77 14.62 -6.90
N ASP A 28 6.60 15.66 -6.71
CA ASP A 28 7.62 16.02 -7.69
C ASP A 28 8.85 15.10 -7.62
N SER A 29 9.04 14.44 -6.48
CA SER A 29 10.20 13.59 -6.20
C SER A 29 9.98 12.10 -6.54
N CYS A 30 8.73 11.67 -6.74
CA CYS A 30 8.36 10.27 -6.90
C CYS A 30 7.21 10.08 -7.90
N THR A 31 7.05 8.87 -8.41
CA THR A 31 5.85 8.47 -9.14
C THR A 31 4.87 7.86 -8.15
N VAL A 32 3.75 8.53 -7.91
CA VAL A 32 2.70 8.02 -7.02
C VAL A 32 1.60 7.37 -7.85
N ILE A 33 1.28 6.13 -7.52
CA ILE A 33 0.16 5.37 -8.07
C ILE A 33 -0.85 5.20 -6.94
N VAL A 34 -2.08 5.66 -7.16
CA VAL A 34 -3.19 5.43 -6.22
C VAL A 34 -4.10 4.36 -6.78
N ALA A 35 -4.33 3.32 -6.00
CA ALA A 35 -5.11 2.15 -6.38
C ALA A 35 -6.30 1.95 -5.45
N GLY A 36 -7.50 1.84 -5.99
CA GLY A 36 -8.68 1.60 -5.18
C GLY A 36 -9.94 1.41 -6.01
N SER A 37 -11.02 1.03 -5.32
CA SER A 37 -12.32 0.80 -5.95
C SER A 37 -13.40 1.75 -5.42
N ARG A 38 -13.13 2.53 -4.37
CA ARG A 38 -14.11 3.45 -3.78
C ARG A 38 -14.04 4.80 -4.47
N VAL A 39 -15.16 5.21 -5.06
CA VAL A 39 -15.30 6.48 -5.78
C VAL A 39 -14.86 7.68 -4.95
N VAL A 40 -15.31 7.74 -3.69
CA VAL A 40 -14.94 8.82 -2.76
C VAL A 40 -13.43 8.86 -2.51
N GLY A 41 -12.82 7.70 -2.27
CA GLY A 41 -11.36 7.62 -2.06
C GLY A 41 -10.58 8.07 -3.28
N MET A 42 -10.96 7.60 -4.47
CA MET A 42 -10.31 7.99 -5.72
C MET A 42 -10.46 9.49 -6.01
N THR A 43 -11.64 10.08 -5.76
CA THR A 43 -11.86 11.52 -5.92
C THR A 43 -11.01 12.34 -4.95
N LEU A 44 -10.89 11.89 -3.69
CA LEU A 44 -10.04 12.56 -2.70
C LEU A 44 -8.55 12.49 -3.08
N ALA A 45 -8.11 11.39 -3.69
CA ALA A 45 -6.75 11.25 -4.15
C ALA A 45 -6.39 12.25 -5.25
N GLU A 46 -7.27 12.50 -6.21
CA GLU A 46 -7.05 13.48 -7.28
C GLU A 46 -6.81 14.89 -6.71
N LEU A 47 -7.48 15.23 -5.61
CA LEU A 47 -7.32 16.51 -4.93
C LEU A 47 -6.08 16.55 -4.03
N ALA A 48 -5.79 15.45 -3.32
CA ALA A 48 -4.73 15.39 -2.32
C ALA A 48 -3.34 15.12 -2.91
N LEU A 49 -3.27 14.46 -4.07
CA LEU A 49 -2.03 14.06 -4.74
C LEU A 49 -2.08 14.45 -6.23
N PRO A 50 -1.97 15.76 -6.55
CA PRO A 50 -1.95 16.20 -7.94
C PRO A 50 -0.82 15.50 -8.72
N GLY A 51 -1.14 14.95 -9.89
CA GLY A 51 -0.18 14.23 -10.73
C GLY A 51 0.00 12.75 -10.41
N ALA A 52 -0.68 12.20 -9.39
CA ALA A 52 -0.70 10.77 -9.14
C ALA A 52 -1.43 10.01 -10.27
N GLN A 53 -0.93 8.82 -10.61
CA GLN A 53 -1.60 7.91 -11.52
C GLN A 53 -2.73 7.18 -10.78
N MET A 54 -3.96 7.33 -11.26
CA MET A 54 -5.14 6.71 -10.67
C MET A 54 -5.45 5.37 -11.35
N ILE A 55 -5.49 4.28 -10.57
CA ILE A 55 -5.83 2.94 -11.07
C ILE A 55 -7.03 2.40 -10.30
N TRP A 56 -8.14 2.21 -11.01
CA TRP A 56 -9.33 1.57 -10.45
C TRP A 56 -9.10 0.08 -10.31
N THR A 57 -9.07 -0.43 -9.08
CA THR A 57 -8.79 -1.83 -8.81
C THR A 57 -9.43 -2.30 -7.51
N ASP A 58 -9.93 -3.53 -7.52
CA ASP A 58 -10.37 -4.23 -6.32
C ASP A 58 -9.29 -5.26 -5.95
N PHE A 59 -8.60 -5.04 -4.83
CA PHE A 59 -7.55 -5.92 -4.33
C PHE A 59 -8.05 -7.33 -3.96
N ARG A 60 -9.36 -7.57 -3.93
CA ARG A 60 -9.95 -8.91 -3.74
C ARG A 60 -10.00 -9.70 -5.04
N GLN A 61 -9.88 -9.04 -6.20
CA GLN A 61 -9.99 -9.68 -7.50
C GLN A 61 -8.60 -9.92 -8.10
N SER A 62 -8.22 -11.19 -8.26
CA SER A 62 -6.92 -11.59 -8.80
C SER A 62 -6.63 -11.00 -10.20
N ARG A 63 -7.65 -10.88 -11.06
CA ARG A 63 -7.51 -10.25 -12.38
C ARG A 63 -7.16 -8.76 -12.28
N ALA A 64 -7.82 -8.03 -11.38
CA ALA A 64 -7.57 -6.60 -11.18
C ALA A 64 -6.18 -6.36 -10.58
N LEU A 65 -5.75 -7.22 -9.65
CA LEU A 65 -4.39 -7.25 -9.13
C LEU A 65 -3.33 -7.56 -10.21
N GLY A 66 -3.63 -8.48 -11.13
CA GLY A 66 -2.75 -8.78 -12.26
C GLY A 66 -2.55 -7.58 -13.19
N HIS A 67 -3.62 -6.83 -13.48
CA HIS A 67 -3.52 -5.58 -14.24
C HIS A 67 -2.71 -4.53 -13.49
N LEU A 68 -2.98 -4.33 -12.19
CA LEU A 68 -2.21 -3.41 -11.35
C LEU A 68 -0.70 -3.75 -11.33
N HIS A 69 -0.37 -5.04 -11.25
CA HIS A 69 1.02 -5.49 -11.29
C HIS A 69 1.69 -5.13 -12.62
N GLN A 70 0.99 -5.30 -13.76
CA GLN A 70 1.52 -4.93 -15.08
C GLN A 70 1.80 -3.43 -15.18
N GLU A 71 0.91 -2.58 -14.67
CA GLU A 71 1.09 -1.13 -14.64
C GLU A 71 2.30 -0.71 -13.79
N ILE A 72 2.49 -1.35 -12.63
CA ILE A 72 3.65 -1.11 -11.77
C ILE A 72 4.94 -1.56 -12.46
N ASP A 73 4.93 -2.70 -13.15
CA ASP A 73 6.10 -3.17 -13.87
C ASP A 73 6.45 -2.31 -15.08
N ALA A 74 5.45 -1.74 -15.77
CA ALA A 74 5.65 -0.75 -16.83
C ALA A 74 6.34 0.52 -16.30
N ASN A 75 6.09 0.88 -15.04
CA ASN A 75 6.80 1.95 -14.33
C ASN A 75 8.20 1.55 -13.86
N GLY A 76 8.62 0.30 -14.13
CA GLY A 76 9.91 -0.25 -13.73
C GLY A 76 9.92 -0.84 -12.31
N GLY A 77 8.75 -1.05 -11.68
CA GLY A 77 8.62 -1.71 -10.38
C GLY A 77 8.12 -0.85 -9.24
N LEU A 78 8.23 -1.39 -8.03
CA LEU A 78 7.73 -0.76 -6.82
C LEU A 78 8.85 -0.59 -5.78
N ASP A 79 9.00 0.64 -5.28
CA ASP A 79 9.96 0.96 -4.21
C ASP A 79 9.26 1.03 -2.85
N HIS A 80 8.02 1.52 -2.81
CA HIS A 80 7.24 1.63 -1.58
C HIS A 80 5.77 1.25 -1.80
N LEU A 81 5.30 0.29 -1.01
CA LEU A 81 3.89 -0.09 -0.91
C LEU A 81 3.30 0.51 0.38
N ILE A 82 2.32 1.40 0.28
CA ILE A 82 1.60 1.99 1.42
C ILE A 82 0.14 1.50 1.35
N LEU A 83 -0.27 0.72 2.33
CA LEU A 83 -1.64 0.18 2.41
C LEU A 83 -2.26 0.52 3.75
N ALA A 84 -3.56 0.81 3.73
CA ALA A 84 -4.37 0.92 4.93
C ALA A 84 -5.62 0.05 4.84
N ALA A 85 -6.13 -0.33 6.01
CA ALA A 85 -7.36 -1.10 6.14
C ALA A 85 -8.03 -0.82 7.50
N ASP A 86 -9.33 -1.07 7.54
CA ASP A 86 -10.11 -1.03 8.77
C ASP A 86 -9.99 -2.40 9.46
N GLY A 87 -9.32 -2.46 10.61
CA GLY A 87 -9.12 -3.71 11.35
C GLY A 87 -10.38 -4.34 11.91
N SER A 88 -11.50 -3.60 11.92
CA SER A 88 -12.81 -4.15 12.24
C SER A 88 -13.43 -4.95 11.07
N GLN A 89 -12.97 -4.68 9.85
CA GLN A 89 -13.51 -5.27 8.62
C GLN A 89 -12.55 -6.30 8.04
N ALA A 90 -12.86 -7.58 8.27
CA ALA A 90 -12.05 -8.72 7.80
C ALA A 90 -11.78 -8.68 6.28
N GLU A 91 -12.75 -8.25 5.48
CA GLU A 91 -12.58 -8.15 4.03
C GLU A 91 -11.50 -7.13 3.62
N THR A 92 -11.42 -5.99 4.31
CA THR A 92 -10.44 -4.95 3.98
C THR A 92 -9.03 -5.41 4.35
N VAL A 93 -8.88 -6.07 5.50
CA VAL A 93 -7.62 -6.66 5.93
C VAL A 93 -7.19 -7.80 5.00
N PHE A 94 -8.13 -8.65 4.57
CA PHE A 94 -7.86 -9.69 3.59
C PHE A 94 -7.40 -9.11 2.24
N SER A 95 -8.03 -8.03 1.78
CA SER A 95 -7.63 -7.34 0.55
C SER A 95 -6.18 -6.82 0.61
N VAL A 96 -5.73 -6.35 1.78
CA VAL A 96 -4.34 -5.95 2.03
C VAL A 96 -3.40 -7.15 1.90
N MET A 97 -3.76 -8.31 2.47
CA MET A 97 -2.94 -9.52 2.32
C MET A 97 -2.81 -9.94 0.85
N CYS A 98 -3.91 -9.91 0.08
CA CYS A 98 -3.90 -10.19 -1.35
C CYS A 98 -3.01 -9.22 -2.13
N ALA A 99 -3.12 -7.91 -1.83
CA ALA A 99 -2.28 -6.88 -2.44
C ALA A 99 -0.80 -7.13 -2.17
N ILE A 100 -0.42 -7.40 -0.91
CA ILE A 100 0.97 -7.71 -0.55
C ILE A 100 1.46 -8.90 -1.37
N LEU A 101 0.78 -10.05 -1.32
CA LEU A 101 1.22 -11.26 -2.02
C LEU A 101 1.39 -11.05 -3.52
N CYS A 102 0.46 -10.33 -4.15
CA CYS A 102 0.51 -10.07 -5.58
C CYS A 102 1.63 -9.11 -5.98
N LEU A 103 1.95 -8.13 -5.14
CA LEU A 103 2.90 -7.06 -5.45
C LEU A 103 4.32 -7.31 -4.95
N LEU A 104 4.53 -8.38 -4.16
CA LEU A 104 5.87 -8.80 -3.75
C LEU A 104 6.87 -8.97 -4.92
N PRO A 105 6.50 -9.54 -6.09
CA PRO A 105 7.43 -9.62 -7.21
C PRO A 105 7.93 -8.24 -7.68
N ALA A 106 7.04 -7.25 -7.74
CA ALA A 106 7.39 -5.88 -8.14
C ALA A 106 8.35 -5.17 -7.15
N LEU A 107 8.31 -5.56 -5.87
CA LEU A 107 9.17 -5.07 -4.78
C LEU A 107 10.57 -5.73 -4.72
N ARG A 108 10.80 -6.86 -5.40
CA ARG A 108 12.04 -7.66 -5.28
C ARG A 108 13.24 -7.13 -6.08
N ARG A 109 13.21 -5.86 -6.47
CA ARG A 109 14.26 -5.26 -7.30
C ARG A 109 15.52 -4.91 -6.48
N PRO A 110 16.69 -4.76 -7.14
CA PRO A 110 17.92 -4.34 -6.47
C PRO A 110 17.72 -2.95 -5.83
N GLY A 111 17.69 -2.89 -4.51
CA GLY A 111 17.39 -1.68 -3.74
C GLY A 111 16.80 -2.02 -2.38
N LYS A 112 16.49 -1.01 -1.57
CA LYS A 112 15.72 -1.17 -0.34
C LYS A 112 14.26 -0.82 -0.62
N ALA A 113 13.41 -1.84 -0.74
CA ALA A 113 11.98 -1.62 -0.85
C ALA A 113 11.32 -1.54 0.53
N ARG A 114 10.13 -0.94 0.59
CA ARG A 114 9.38 -0.77 1.84
C ARG A 114 7.91 -1.14 1.68
N ILE A 115 7.35 -1.74 2.71
CA ILE A 115 5.91 -1.93 2.91
C ILE A 115 5.53 -1.20 4.19
N SER A 116 4.60 -0.24 4.09
CA SER A 116 3.98 0.44 5.22
C SER A 116 2.51 0.08 5.31
N LEU A 117 2.09 -0.39 6.47
CA LEU A 117 0.71 -0.77 6.75
C LEU A 117 0.16 0.10 7.87
N ASP A 118 -0.92 0.83 7.59
CA ASP A 118 -1.66 1.63 8.57
C ASP A 118 -3.04 1.02 8.78
N LEU A 119 -3.26 0.37 9.92
CA LEU A 119 -4.55 -0.26 10.22
C LEU A 119 -5.22 0.41 11.40
N ASP A 120 -6.55 0.49 11.35
CA ASP A 120 -7.33 0.74 12.56
C ASP A 120 -7.39 -0.54 13.39
N ASP A 121 -7.46 -0.43 14.71
CA ASP A 121 -7.53 -1.61 15.58
C ASP A 121 -8.85 -2.38 15.39
N GLY A 122 -8.80 -3.70 15.57
CA GLY A 122 -9.97 -4.55 15.45
C GLY A 122 -9.68 -6.05 15.32
N PRO A 123 -10.73 -6.90 15.36
CA PRO A 123 -10.62 -8.35 15.40
C PRO A 123 -9.83 -8.97 14.23
N ALA A 124 -9.86 -8.35 13.04
CA ALA A 124 -9.16 -8.88 11.87
C ALA A 124 -7.63 -8.64 11.92
N VAL A 125 -7.15 -7.75 12.78
CA VAL A 125 -5.71 -7.41 12.89
C VAL A 125 -4.88 -8.60 13.35
N ALA A 126 -5.43 -9.48 14.19
CA ALA A 126 -4.72 -10.68 14.65
C ALA A 126 -4.30 -11.59 13.50
N GLY A 127 -5.21 -11.82 12.54
CA GLY A 127 -4.92 -12.61 11.34
C GLY A 127 -3.84 -11.97 10.46
N LEU A 128 -3.87 -10.64 10.32
CA LEU A 128 -2.80 -9.93 9.62
C LEU A 128 -1.45 -10.07 10.33
N LYS A 129 -1.39 -9.90 11.65
CA LYS A 129 -0.14 -10.04 12.41
C LYS A 129 0.47 -11.43 12.23
N GLU A 130 -0.35 -12.47 12.25
CA GLU A 130 0.11 -13.85 12.00
C GLU A 130 0.60 -14.03 10.56
N PHE A 131 -0.13 -13.50 9.57
CA PHE A 131 0.31 -13.52 8.18
C PHE A 131 1.68 -12.84 8.01
N LEU A 132 1.86 -11.66 8.61
CA LEU A 132 3.09 -10.87 8.52
C LEU A 132 4.26 -11.53 9.26
N SER A 133 4.04 -12.16 10.40
CA SER A 133 5.10 -12.85 11.14
C SER A 133 5.68 -14.01 10.34
N ARG A 134 4.83 -14.73 9.59
CA ARG A 134 5.24 -15.80 8.67
C ARG A 134 5.94 -15.25 7.42
N LEU A 135 5.54 -14.05 6.95
CA LEU A 135 6.10 -13.43 5.75
C LEU A 135 7.44 -12.71 5.99
N ALA A 136 7.63 -12.09 7.16
CA ALA A 136 8.77 -11.23 7.48
C ALA A 136 10.16 -11.86 7.22
N PRO A 137 10.43 -13.15 7.56
CA PRO A 137 11.73 -13.76 7.27
C PRO A 137 12.07 -13.74 5.78
N ARG A 138 11.06 -13.90 4.91
CA ARG A 138 11.25 -13.84 3.46
C ARG A 138 11.52 -12.41 2.99
N LEU A 139 10.82 -11.42 3.53
CA LEU A 139 11.01 -10.00 3.18
C LEU A 139 12.42 -9.52 3.56
N ASN A 140 12.88 -9.89 4.75
CA ASN A 140 14.22 -9.53 5.24
C ASN A 140 15.33 -10.08 4.33
N ARG A 141 15.21 -11.33 3.87
CA ARG A 141 16.15 -11.93 2.90
C ARG A 141 16.16 -11.22 1.54
N GLN A 142 15.11 -10.46 1.25
CA GLN A 142 14.92 -9.71 0.00
C GLN A 142 15.19 -8.21 0.16
N ASN A 143 15.72 -7.77 1.31
CA ASN A 143 15.93 -6.35 1.64
C ASN A 143 14.65 -5.50 1.57
N ILE A 144 13.49 -6.12 1.82
CA ILE A 144 12.20 -5.43 1.90
C ILE A 144 11.89 -5.17 3.36
N SER A 145 11.84 -3.89 3.74
CA SER A 145 11.43 -3.48 5.09
C SER A 145 9.91 -3.49 5.22
N LEU A 146 9.39 -3.91 6.37
CA LEU A 146 7.96 -3.91 6.66
C LEU A 146 7.69 -3.16 7.98
N CYS A 147 6.77 -2.21 7.94
CA CYS A 147 6.28 -1.48 9.10
C CYS A 147 4.76 -1.67 9.21
N LEU A 148 4.29 -2.02 10.41
CA LEU A 148 2.87 -2.10 10.74
C LEU A 148 2.59 -1.09 11.85
N ASN A 149 1.66 -0.18 11.59
CA ASN A 149 1.14 0.79 12.53
C ASN A 149 -0.34 0.49 12.77
N ILE A 150 -0.73 0.39 14.05
CA ILE A 150 -2.12 0.11 14.46
C ILE A 150 -2.61 1.31 15.23
N ARG A 151 -3.61 2.00 14.66
CA ARG A 151 -4.27 3.15 15.27
C ARG A 151 -5.36 2.64 16.20
N GLN A 152 -5.31 3.06 17.46
CA GLN A 152 -6.41 2.78 18.37
C GLN A 152 -7.64 3.55 17.89
N THR A 153 -8.72 2.83 17.62
CA THR A 153 -10.03 3.44 17.46
C THR A 153 -10.42 3.98 18.83
N ILE A 154 -10.31 5.29 19.04
CA ILE A 154 -10.86 5.91 20.25
C ILE A 154 -12.36 5.69 20.16
N ALA A 155 -12.89 4.81 21.01
CA ALA A 155 -14.33 4.65 21.18
C ALA A 155 -14.89 6.04 21.51
N ALA A 156 -15.63 6.63 20.59
CA ALA A 156 -16.42 7.83 20.87
C ALA A 156 -17.27 7.50 22.09
N GLY A 157 -17.10 8.30 23.16
CA GLY A 157 -17.68 8.05 24.47
C GLY A 157 -19.16 7.72 24.39
N ALA A 158 -19.56 6.69 25.13
CA ALA A 158 -20.95 6.55 25.52
C ALA A 158 -21.33 7.78 26.38
N PRO A 159 -22.51 8.39 26.17
CA PRO A 159 -23.01 9.45 27.03
C PRO A 159 -23.24 8.97 28.47
#